data_AF-I0FDZ5-F1
#
_entry.id   AF-I0FDZ5-F1
#
_cell.length_a   1.000
_cell.length_b   1.000
_cell.length_c   1.000
_cell.angle_alpha   90.00
_cell.angle_beta   90.00
_cell.angle_gamma   90.00
#
_symmetry.space_group_name_H-M   'P 1'
#
loop_
_entity.id
_entity.type
_entity.pdbx_description
1 polymer ?
#
loop_
_entity_poly.entity_id
_entity_poly.type
_entity_poly.pdbx_seq_one_letter_code
_entity_poly.pdbx_strand_id
1 'polypeptide(L)'
;MKLKKELGEREIERENRMEKIGAKMRKKGIILMMVMMMGCNSGGVKDSEKVFLSEMVNLGKGFLDVFVSFGDMITGTLGIKADTKKSDIGKYFSDIEKTMISVKEKLQEEVSKNGKYEKVRTVVEQFINGTLDKIASGAKEAASGANGDVIGNSKKG
;
A
#
# COMPACT_ATOMS: atom_id res chain seq x y z
N MET A 1 9.40 -74.25 52.47
CA MET A 1 8.64 -73.81 51.28
C MET A 1 8.16 -72.35 51.36
N LYS A 2 7.72 -71.85 52.52
CA LYS A 2 7.15 -70.49 52.70
C LYS A 2 8.11 -69.34 52.32
N LEU A 3 9.38 -69.44 52.72
CA LEU A 3 10.42 -68.43 52.44
C LEU A 3 10.74 -68.21 50.94
N LYS A 4 10.64 -69.26 50.11
CA LYS A 4 10.89 -69.13 48.66
C LYS A 4 9.77 -68.36 47.95
N LYS A 5 8.54 -68.42 48.48
CA LYS A 5 7.38 -67.72 47.92
C LYS A 5 7.44 -66.21 48.22
N GLU A 6 7.80 -65.84 49.44
CA GLU A 6 7.95 -64.44 49.87
C GLU A 6 9.15 -63.72 49.22
N LEU A 7 10.16 -64.46 48.77
CA LEU A 7 11.27 -63.89 47.98
C LEU A 7 10.82 -63.57 46.55
N GLY A 8 10.10 -64.49 45.89
CA GLY A 8 9.56 -64.27 44.55
C GLY A 8 8.54 -63.12 44.49
N GLU A 9 7.67 -63.00 45.49
CA GLU A 9 6.70 -61.90 45.56
C GLU A 9 7.38 -60.52 45.72
N ARG A 10 8.44 -60.44 46.52
CA ARG A 10 9.23 -59.19 46.68
C ARG A 10 10.03 -58.84 45.42
N GLU A 11 10.48 -59.81 44.65
CA GLU A 11 11.23 -59.60 43.41
C GLU A 11 10.30 -59.09 42.29
N ILE A 12 9.11 -59.71 42.14
CA ILE A 12 8.05 -59.25 41.23
C ILE A 12 7.60 -57.82 41.58
N GLU A 13 7.49 -57.48 42.86
CA GLU A 13 7.14 -56.13 43.27
C GLU A 13 8.20 -55.10 42.89
N ARG A 14 9.49 -55.45 43.00
CA ARG A 14 10.61 -54.59 42.58
C ARG A 14 10.62 -54.39 41.07
N GLU A 15 10.42 -55.44 40.28
CA GLU A 15 10.34 -55.35 38.82
C GLU A 15 9.18 -54.43 38.39
N ASN A 16 7.99 -54.60 38.96
CA ASN A 16 6.83 -53.75 38.70
C ASN A 16 7.07 -52.27 39.09
N ARG A 17 7.83 -52.01 40.16
CA ARG A 17 8.22 -50.64 40.54
C ARG A 17 9.21 -50.05 39.54
N MET A 18 10.19 -50.82 39.08
CA MET A 18 11.18 -50.39 38.09
C MET A 18 10.54 -50.15 36.72
N GLU A 19 9.58 -50.97 36.30
CA GLU A 19 8.80 -50.77 35.08
C GLU A 19 7.96 -49.49 35.15
N LYS A 20 7.28 -49.23 36.28
CA LYS A 20 6.53 -47.99 36.50
C LYS A 20 7.43 -46.75 36.49
N ILE A 21 8.64 -46.85 37.04
CA ILE A 21 9.63 -45.75 37.00
C ILE A 21 10.12 -45.54 35.56
N GLY A 22 10.46 -46.60 34.84
CA GLY A 22 10.86 -46.56 33.44
C GLY A 22 9.79 -45.93 32.55
N ALA A 23 8.52 -46.30 32.74
CA ALA A 23 7.39 -45.73 32.02
C ALA A 23 7.19 -44.24 32.33
N LYS A 24 7.32 -43.83 33.61
CA LYS A 24 7.26 -42.40 34.01
C LYS A 24 8.43 -41.60 33.42
N MET A 25 9.63 -42.15 33.40
CA MET A 25 10.82 -41.51 32.83
C MET A 25 10.71 -41.40 31.31
N ARG A 26 10.23 -42.43 30.61
CA ARG A 26 9.90 -42.37 29.17
C ARG A 26 8.87 -41.30 28.87
N LYS A 27 7.78 -41.22 29.65
CA LYS A 27 6.72 -40.22 29.46
C LYS A 27 7.24 -38.80 29.71
N LYS A 28 8.05 -38.59 30.76
CA LYS A 28 8.70 -37.30 31.01
C LYS A 28 9.71 -36.93 29.92
N GLY A 29 10.48 -37.89 29.41
CA GLY A 29 11.39 -37.70 28.28
C GLY A 29 10.65 -37.30 27.00
N ILE A 30 9.53 -37.95 26.68
CA ILE A 30 8.68 -37.60 25.54
C ILE A 30 8.07 -36.21 25.70
N ILE A 31 7.57 -35.86 26.89
CA ILE A 31 7.03 -34.52 27.16
C ILE A 31 8.13 -33.45 27.05
N LEU A 32 9.31 -33.70 27.63
CA LEU A 32 10.45 -32.78 27.54
C LEU A 32 10.90 -32.58 26.08
N MET A 33 10.93 -33.65 25.29
CA MET A 33 11.27 -33.61 23.85
C MET A 33 10.20 -32.87 23.04
N MET A 34 8.91 -33.06 23.33
CA MET A 34 7.82 -32.29 22.70
C MET A 34 7.89 -30.80 23.05
N VAL A 35 8.19 -30.44 24.30
CA VAL A 35 8.32 -29.03 24.72
C VAL A 35 9.54 -28.36 24.09
N MET A 36 10.65 -29.09 23.91
CA MET A 36 11.84 -28.57 23.20
C MET A 36 11.60 -28.40 21.69
N MET A 37 10.82 -29.29 21.05
CA MET A 37 10.45 -29.17 19.63
C MET A 37 9.43 -28.04 19.35
N MET A 38 8.77 -27.53 20.39
CA MET A 38 7.93 -26.31 20.31
C MET A 38 8.73 -25.02 20.62
N GLY A 39 10.02 -25.16 20.97
CA GLY A 39 10.93 -24.03 21.12
C GLY A 39 11.35 -23.47 19.76
N CYS A 40 11.02 -22.20 19.54
CA CYS A 40 11.54 -21.34 18.45
C CYS A 40 11.04 -21.61 17.03
N ASN A 41 9.73 -21.80 16.84
CA ASN A 41 9.10 -21.41 15.56
C ASN A 41 8.28 -20.10 15.68
N SER A 42 8.80 -19.12 16.44
CA SER A 42 8.30 -17.73 16.38
C SER A 42 8.84 -16.97 15.15
N GLY A 43 9.38 -17.68 14.16
CA GLY A 43 9.65 -17.10 12.85
C GLY A 43 8.35 -17.00 12.06
N GLY A 44 7.64 -15.87 12.15
CA GLY A 44 6.45 -15.71 11.31
C GLY A 44 5.52 -14.54 11.57
N VAL A 45 5.66 -13.79 12.66
CA VAL A 45 4.95 -12.52 12.80
C VAL A 45 5.86 -11.45 12.25
N LYS A 46 5.62 -11.02 10.99
CA LYS A 46 6.16 -9.74 10.52
C LYS A 46 5.76 -8.71 11.57
N ASP A 47 6.74 -8.04 12.19
CA ASP A 47 6.48 -6.94 13.12
C ASP A 47 5.39 -6.04 12.52
N SER A 48 4.21 -6.03 13.13
CA SER A 48 3.06 -5.28 12.61
C SER A 48 3.42 -3.79 12.41
N GLU A 49 4.34 -3.29 13.24
CA GLU A 49 4.91 -1.94 13.13
C GLU A 49 5.74 -1.76 11.86
N LYS A 50 6.60 -2.73 11.50
CA LYS A 50 7.38 -2.66 10.25
C LYS A 50 6.47 -2.74 9.01
N VAL A 51 5.41 -3.54 9.07
CA VAL A 51 4.41 -3.61 7.99
C VAL A 51 3.67 -2.29 7.85
N PHE A 52 3.21 -1.72 8.96
CA PHE A 52 2.51 -0.43 8.99
C PHE A 52 3.37 0.72 8.46
N LEU A 53 4.63 0.83 8.93
CA LEU A 53 5.56 1.84 8.43
C LEU A 53 5.88 1.65 6.95
N SER A 54 6.02 0.41 6.48
CA SER A 54 6.23 0.13 5.06
C SER A 54 5.03 0.53 4.21
N GLU A 55 3.80 0.31 4.67
CA GLU A 55 2.58 0.77 3.98
C GLU A 55 2.52 2.31 3.91
N MET A 56 2.86 3.01 4.99
CA MET A 56 2.92 4.49 5.00
C MET A 56 3.99 5.04 4.05
N VAL A 57 5.19 4.42 4.03
CA VAL A 57 6.28 4.84 3.12
C VAL A 57 5.89 4.61 1.66
N ASN A 58 5.27 3.46 1.34
CA ASN A 58 4.80 3.17 -0.01
C ASN A 58 3.69 4.13 -0.44
N LEU A 59 2.75 4.45 0.45
CA LEU A 59 1.71 5.46 0.21
C LEU A 59 2.31 6.84 -0.07
N GLY A 60 3.25 7.29 0.77
CA GLY A 60 3.93 8.59 0.61
C GLY A 60 4.73 8.65 -0.70
N LYS A 61 5.44 7.57 -1.04
CA LYS A 61 6.17 7.47 -2.31
C LYS A 61 5.23 7.52 -3.52
N GLY A 62 4.11 6.80 -3.49
CA GLY A 62 3.11 6.81 -4.55
C GLY A 62 2.60 8.22 -4.85
N PHE A 63 2.22 8.97 -3.81
CA PHE A 63 1.81 10.38 -3.99
C PHE A 63 2.93 11.27 -4.51
N LEU A 64 4.16 11.10 -4.02
CA LEU A 64 5.31 11.85 -4.51
C LEU A 64 5.55 11.62 -6.01
N ASP A 65 5.47 10.37 -6.47
CA ASP A 65 5.63 10.01 -7.88
C ASP A 65 4.54 10.67 -8.75
N VAL A 66 3.30 10.76 -8.26
CA VAL A 66 2.22 11.49 -8.93
C VAL A 66 2.54 12.98 -9.06
N PHE A 67 3.00 13.64 -7.99
CA PHE A 67 3.30 15.07 -8.00
C PHE A 67 4.55 15.42 -8.81
N VAL A 68 5.57 14.56 -8.82
CA VAL A 68 6.75 14.71 -9.69
C VAL A 68 6.32 14.62 -11.16
N SER A 69 5.56 13.58 -11.52
CA SER A 69 5.03 13.43 -12.88
C SER A 69 4.15 14.60 -13.31
N PHE A 70 3.36 15.17 -12.40
CA PHE A 70 2.58 16.37 -12.65
C PHE A 70 3.49 17.58 -12.95
N GLY A 71 4.54 17.78 -12.15
CA GLY A 71 5.51 18.85 -12.37
C GLY A 71 6.12 18.79 -13.77
N ASP A 72 6.52 17.59 -14.21
CA ASP A 72 7.09 17.38 -15.55
C ASP A 72 6.09 17.70 -16.67
N MET A 73 4.79 17.40 -16.46
CA MET A 73 3.73 17.63 -17.44
C MET A 73 3.33 19.10 -17.60
N ILE A 74 3.61 19.98 -16.62
CA ILE A 74 3.20 21.42 -16.64
C ILE A 74 4.37 22.35 -16.97
N THR A 75 5.45 21.82 -17.54
CA THR A 75 6.62 22.62 -17.95
C THR A 75 6.36 23.61 -19.09
N GLY A 76 5.18 23.57 -19.72
CA GLY A 76 4.79 24.49 -20.79
C GLY A 76 4.40 25.89 -20.29
N THR A 77 5.09 26.92 -20.79
CA THR A 77 4.69 28.33 -20.60
C THR A 77 3.85 28.81 -21.79
N LEU A 78 2.73 29.49 -21.54
CA LEU A 78 1.93 30.13 -22.58
C LEU A 78 2.65 31.40 -23.09
N GLY A 79 3.43 31.28 -24.16
CA GLY A 79 4.06 32.42 -24.82
C GLY A 79 3.13 33.04 -25.85
N ILE A 80 2.68 34.28 -25.61
CA ILE A 80 1.84 35.04 -26.57
C ILE A 80 2.72 36.05 -27.32
N LYS A 81 2.66 35.99 -28.65
CA LYS A 81 3.29 36.91 -29.61
C LYS A 81 2.26 37.34 -30.66
N ALA A 82 2.62 38.30 -31.51
CA ALA A 82 1.71 38.85 -32.53
C ALA A 82 1.22 37.82 -33.55
N ASP A 83 1.98 36.75 -33.78
CA ASP A 83 1.69 35.67 -34.71
C ASP A 83 1.10 34.42 -34.04
N THR A 84 0.87 34.45 -32.72
CA THR A 84 0.29 33.32 -32.00
C THR A 84 -1.11 33.02 -32.50
N LYS A 85 -1.33 31.78 -32.94
CA LYS A 85 -2.64 31.31 -33.40
C LYS A 85 -3.51 30.98 -32.21
N LYS A 86 -4.81 31.23 -32.33
CA LYS A 86 -5.78 30.80 -31.31
C LYS A 86 -5.78 29.27 -31.14
N SER A 87 -5.51 28.51 -32.21
CA SER A 87 -5.33 27.05 -32.12
C SER A 87 -4.24 26.64 -31.12
N ASP A 88 -3.15 27.41 -31.01
CA ASP A 88 -2.03 27.09 -30.12
C ASP A 88 -2.42 27.38 -28.66
N ILE A 89 -3.22 28.42 -28.43
CA ILE A 89 -3.83 28.71 -27.13
C ILE A 89 -4.83 27.60 -26.75
N GLY A 90 -5.67 27.18 -27.70
CA GLY A 90 -6.62 26.10 -27.51
C GLY A 90 -5.92 24.80 -27.12
N LYS A 91 -4.84 24.46 -27.84
CA LYS A 91 -4.00 23.30 -27.53
C LYS A 91 -3.40 23.39 -26.14
N TYR A 92 -2.86 24.55 -25.74
CA TYR A 92 -2.29 24.74 -24.42
C TYR A 92 -3.28 24.40 -23.30
N PHE A 93 -4.50 24.94 -23.37
CA PHE A 93 -5.52 24.65 -22.38
C PHE A 93 -6.06 23.22 -22.46
N SER A 94 -6.18 22.63 -23.65
CA SER A 94 -6.51 21.20 -23.78
C SER A 94 -5.44 20.30 -23.16
N ASP A 95 -4.16 20.67 -23.26
CA ASP A 95 -3.07 19.93 -22.62
C ASP A 95 -3.17 20.04 -21.09
N ILE A 96 -3.51 21.22 -20.54
CA ILE A 96 -3.81 21.38 -19.10
C ILE A 96 -4.98 20.48 -18.65
N GLU A 97 -6.09 20.46 -19.40
CA GLU A 97 -7.24 19.58 -19.10
C GLU A 97 -6.80 18.12 -18.99
N LYS A 98 -6.05 17.63 -19.98
CA LYS A 98 -5.53 16.25 -20.00
C LYS A 98 -4.62 15.97 -18.82
N THR A 99 -3.74 16.90 -18.47
CA THR A 99 -2.86 16.74 -17.31
C THR A 99 -3.65 16.60 -16.02
N MET A 100 -4.68 17.44 -15.79
CA MET A 100 -5.51 17.34 -14.59
C MET A 100 -6.25 15.99 -14.51
N ILE A 101 -6.78 15.50 -15.64
CA ILE A 101 -7.44 14.20 -15.71
C ILE A 101 -6.44 13.08 -15.38
N SER A 102 -5.23 13.12 -15.95
CA SER A 102 -4.20 12.12 -15.66
C SER A 102 -3.79 12.10 -14.19
N VAL A 103 -3.63 13.27 -13.55
CA VAL A 103 -3.33 13.35 -12.12
C VAL A 103 -4.47 12.78 -11.29
N LYS A 104 -5.73 13.13 -11.61
CA LYS A 104 -6.91 12.57 -10.93
C LYS A 104 -6.90 11.04 -10.98
N GLU A 105 -6.71 10.45 -12.15
CA GLU A 105 -6.67 9.00 -12.32
C GLU A 105 -5.55 8.36 -11.49
N LYS A 106 -4.34 8.92 -11.53
CA LYS A 106 -3.20 8.42 -10.74
C LYS A 106 -3.44 8.53 -9.23
N LEU A 107 -4.02 9.63 -8.74
CA LEU A 107 -4.37 9.78 -7.33
C LEU A 107 -5.42 8.74 -6.87
N GLN A 108 -6.41 8.47 -7.71
CA GLN A 108 -7.42 7.44 -7.44
C GLN A 108 -6.81 6.04 -7.43
N GLU A 109 -5.87 5.77 -8.35
CA GLU A 109 -5.12 4.52 -8.39
C GLU A 109 -4.27 4.33 -7.12
N GLU A 110 -3.54 5.37 -6.69
CA GLU A 110 -2.73 5.31 -5.48
C GLU A 110 -3.55 5.06 -4.22
N VAL A 111 -4.71 5.73 -4.09
CA VAL A 111 -5.64 5.47 -2.97
C VAL A 111 -6.24 4.07 -3.07
N SER A 112 -6.48 3.53 -4.27
CA SER A 112 -7.02 2.18 -4.42
C SER A 112 -6.00 1.10 -4.05
N LYS A 113 -4.71 1.32 -4.38
CA LYS A 113 -3.61 0.39 -4.07
C LYS A 113 -3.18 0.45 -2.61
N ASN A 114 -3.10 1.65 -2.04
CA ASN A 114 -2.45 1.92 -0.76
C ASN A 114 -3.39 2.51 0.31
N GLY A 115 -4.61 2.90 -0.07
CA GLY A 115 -5.54 3.68 0.76
C GLY A 115 -6.46 2.84 1.63
N LYS A 116 -5.89 2.11 2.59
CA LYS A 116 -6.64 1.58 3.76
C LYS A 116 -7.05 2.70 4.74
N TYR A 117 -6.61 3.93 4.49
CA TYR A 117 -6.76 5.09 5.36
C TYR A 117 -7.92 5.97 4.89
N GLU A 118 -9.07 5.83 5.55
CA GLU A 118 -10.30 6.56 5.21
C GLU A 118 -10.10 8.08 5.08
N LYS A 119 -9.38 8.68 6.03
CA LYS A 119 -9.08 10.13 6.00
C LYS A 119 -8.30 10.56 4.76
N VAL A 120 -7.34 9.74 4.31
CA VAL A 120 -6.54 10.04 3.11
C VAL A 120 -7.43 9.99 1.88
N ARG A 121 -8.28 8.97 1.78
CA ARG A 121 -9.25 8.85 0.69
C ARG A 121 -10.18 10.06 0.63
N THR A 122 -10.76 10.47 1.75
CA THR A 122 -11.63 11.66 1.81
C THR A 122 -10.92 12.92 1.35
N VAL A 123 -9.69 13.16 1.82
CA VAL A 123 -8.91 14.34 1.42
C VAL A 123 -8.57 14.31 -0.07
N VAL A 124 -8.21 13.14 -0.62
CA VAL A 124 -7.94 12.98 -2.04
C VAL A 124 -9.20 13.22 -2.88
N GLU A 125 -10.34 12.67 -2.48
CA GLU A 125 -11.62 12.89 -3.16
C GLU A 125 -12.02 14.38 -3.12
N GLN A 126 -11.83 15.05 -1.98
CA GLN A 126 -12.05 16.50 -1.86
C GLN A 126 -11.10 17.31 -2.74
N PHE A 127 -9.83 16.93 -2.83
CA PHE A 127 -8.86 17.59 -3.70
C PHE A 127 -9.23 17.42 -5.18
N ILE A 128 -9.63 16.21 -5.59
CA ILE A 128 -10.08 15.91 -6.95
C ILE A 128 -11.30 16.76 -7.31
N ASN A 129 -12.39 16.64 -6.55
CA ASN A 129 -13.66 17.28 -6.88
C ASN A 129 -13.60 18.80 -6.66
N GLY A 130 -12.88 19.25 -5.64
CA GLY A 130 -12.78 20.63 -5.24
C GLY A 130 -11.81 21.45 -6.09
N THR A 131 -10.79 20.82 -6.67
CA THR A 131 -9.66 21.49 -7.34
C THR A 131 -9.42 20.94 -8.75
N LEU A 132 -9.03 19.67 -8.89
CA LEU A 132 -8.59 19.12 -10.18
C LEU A 132 -9.71 19.17 -11.24
N ASP A 133 -10.93 18.76 -10.87
CA ASP A 133 -12.07 18.78 -11.78
C ASP A 133 -12.46 20.20 -12.20
N LYS A 134 -12.29 21.19 -11.32
CA LYS A 134 -12.54 22.60 -11.64
C LYS A 134 -11.49 23.16 -12.58
N ILE A 135 -10.21 22.83 -12.37
CA ILE A 135 -9.14 23.25 -13.27
C ILE A 135 -9.34 22.60 -14.65
N ALA A 136 -9.64 21.29 -14.70
CA ALA A 136 -9.92 20.59 -15.94
C ALA A 136 -11.08 21.23 -16.70
N SER A 137 -12.18 21.52 -16.00
CA SER A 137 -13.36 22.16 -16.60
C SER A 137 -13.06 23.57 -17.11
N GLY A 138 -12.36 24.39 -16.33
CA GLY A 138 -11.97 25.74 -16.74
C GLY A 138 -11.00 25.75 -17.92
N ALA A 139 -10.06 24.80 -17.95
CA ALA A 139 -9.14 24.62 -19.07
C ALA A 139 -9.89 24.19 -20.34
N LYS A 140 -10.83 23.25 -20.23
CA LYS A 140 -11.70 22.86 -21.34
C LYS A 140 -12.48 24.04 -21.91
N GLU A 141 -13.05 24.87 -21.04
CA GLU A 141 -13.79 26.05 -21.45
C GLU A 141 -12.89 27.09 -22.14
N ALA A 142 -11.71 27.36 -21.58
CA ALA A 142 -10.70 28.23 -22.20
C ALA A 142 -10.25 27.71 -23.58
N ALA A 143 -10.05 26.39 -23.71
CA ALA A 143 -9.70 25.77 -24.97
C ALA A 143 -10.80 25.97 -26.03
N SER A 144 -12.06 25.78 -25.63
CA SER A 144 -13.23 25.94 -26.51
C SER A 144 -13.43 27.39 -27.01
N GLY A 145 -13.02 28.38 -26.22
CA GLY A 145 -13.07 29.79 -26.60
C GLY A 145 -12.02 30.19 -27.64
N ALA A 146 -11.00 29.36 -27.85
CA ALA A 146 -9.86 29.66 -28.72
C ALA A 146 -10.12 29.35 -30.21
N ASN A 147 -11.28 29.77 -30.72
CA ASN A 147 -11.69 29.57 -32.13
C ASN A 147 -11.30 30.78 -33.01
N GLY A 148 -10.77 30.50 -34.21
CA GLY A 148 -10.39 31.50 -35.23
C GLY A 148 -8.88 31.57 -35.50
N ASP A 149 -8.43 32.62 -36.20
CA ASP A 149 -7.05 32.75 -36.70
C ASP A 149 -6.05 33.26 -35.64
N VAL A 150 -5.40 34.40 -35.88
CA VAL A 150 -4.43 35.00 -34.94
C VAL A 150 -5.11 35.74 -33.79
N ILE A 151 -4.45 35.73 -32.63
CA ILE A 151 -4.83 36.52 -31.47
C ILE A 151 -4.76 38.02 -31.84
N GLY A 152 -5.82 38.79 -31.53
CA GLY A 152 -5.84 40.24 -31.75
C GLY A 152 -6.18 40.68 -33.19
N ASN A 153 -6.69 39.78 -34.04
CA ASN A 153 -7.12 40.17 -35.38
C ASN A 153 -8.26 41.21 -35.29
N SER A 154 -7.99 42.42 -35.80
CA SER A 154 -8.95 43.52 -35.85
C SER A 154 -9.41 43.70 -37.29
N LYS A 155 -10.71 43.71 -37.54
CA LYS A 155 -11.24 44.12 -38.84
C LYS A 155 -10.89 45.60 -39.00
N LYS A 156 -9.96 45.95 -39.91
CA LYS A 156 -9.71 47.36 -40.27
C LYS A 156 -11.05 47.95 -40.72
N GLY A 157 -11.61 48.84 -39.91
CA GLY A 157 -12.74 49.69 -40.27
C GLY A 157 -12.33 50.75 -41.28
#